data_AF-A0A2A2M445-F1
#
_entry.id   AF-A0A2A2M445-F1
#
_cell.length_a   1.000
_cell.length_b   1.000
_cell.length_c   1.000
_cell.angle_alpha   90.00
_cell.angle_beta   90.00
_cell.angle_gamma   90.00
#
_symmetry.space_group_name_H-M   'P 1'
#
loop_
_entity.id
_entity.type
_entity.pdbx_description
1 polymer ?
#
loop_
_entity_poly.entity_id
_entity_poly.type
_entity_poly.pdbx_seq_one_letter_code
_entity_poly.pdbx_strand_id
1 'polypeptide(L)'
;MESLNIKCTEDLRPFGSVSHVVDCLVVIRPECPVVLDLGSILFNESGDAVGEVFDVFGPVLEPNFVIRCNSKDETDKFSPGFRLFYAQNNKDYTRDPFKG
;
A
#
# COMPACT_ATOMS: atom_id res chain seq x y z
N MET A 1 -13.50 -13.68 -8.87
CA MET A 1 -12.42 -13.03 -8.10
C MET A 1 -12.43 -11.57 -8.53
N GLU A 2 -12.89 -10.70 -7.64
CA GLU A 2 -13.32 -9.32 -7.92
C GLU A 2 -12.15 -8.33 -8.03
N SER A 3 -12.20 -7.45 -9.03
CA SER A 3 -11.29 -6.33 -9.19
C SER A 3 -11.53 -5.30 -8.08
N LEU A 4 -10.48 -4.89 -7.34
CA LEU A 4 -10.59 -3.77 -6.39
C LEU A 4 -10.87 -2.48 -7.16
N ASN A 5 -12.15 -2.10 -7.29
CA ASN A 5 -12.58 -0.79 -7.82
C ASN A 5 -12.96 0.12 -6.65
N ILE A 6 -11.98 0.39 -5.79
CA ILE A 6 -12.15 1.20 -4.59
C ILE A 6 -11.47 2.53 -4.85
N LYS A 7 -12.24 3.61 -4.73
CA LYS A 7 -11.73 4.98 -4.87
C LYS A 7 -11.96 5.73 -3.57
N CYS A 8 -10.88 6.23 -2.99
CA CYS A 8 -10.92 7.11 -1.82
C CYS A 8 -10.37 8.47 -2.20
N THR A 9 -11.18 9.52 -2.10
CA THR A 9 -10.75 10.91 -2.36
C THR A 9 -10.57 11.72 -1.09
N GLU A 10 -10.81 11.14 0.08
CA GLU A 10 -10.79 11.81 1.38
C GLU A 10 -9.69 11.22 2.28
N ASP A 11 -8.94 12.09 2.96
CA ASP A 11 -7.92 11.74 3.97
C ASP A 11 -6.76 10.82 3.52
N LEU A 12 -6.37 10.90 2.25
CA LEU A 12 -5.16 10.23 1.76
C LEU A 12 -3.90 10.91 2.29
N ARG A 13 -3.07 10.12 2.97
CA ARG A 13 -1.78 10.55 3.52
C ARG A 13 -0.64 9.82 2.80
N PRO A 14 0.50 10.49 2.56
CA PRO A 14 1.65 9.82 1.99
C PRO A 14 2.11 8.72 2.96
N PHE A 15 2.22 7.50 2.43
CA PHE A 15 2.70 6.35 3.18
C PHE A 15 4.20 6.16 2.97
N GLY A 16 4.61 6.14 1.70
CA GLY A 16 5.97 5.91 1.30
C GLY A 16 6.09 5.71 -0.21
N SER A 17 7.18 5.10 -0.63
CA SER A 17 7.51 4.95 -2.03
C SER A 17 7.91 3.53 -2.39
N VAL A 18 7.64 3.16 -3.64
CA VAL A 18 8.04 1.88 -4.21
C VAL A 18 9.56 1.79 -4.19
N SER A 19 10.07 0.79 -3.51
CA SER A 19 11.49 0.47 -3.47
C SER A 19 11.84 -0.39 -4.68
N HIS A 20 11.16 -1.53 -4.83
CA HIS A 20 11.44 -2.54 -5.85
C HIS A 20 10.16 -3.22 -6.30
N VAL A 21 10.13 -3.71 -7.53
CA VAL A 21 9.04 -4.54 -8.07
C VAL A 21 9.63 -5.88 -8.47
N VAL A 22 9.03 -6.97 -7.97
CA VAL A 22 9.45 -8.35 -8.20
C VAL A 22 8.25 -9.15 -8.69
N ASP A 23 8.27 -9.55 -9.96
CA ASP A 23 7.15 -10.21 -10.65
C ASP A 23 5.84 -9.41 -10.53
N CYS A 24 4.90 -9.87 -9.71
CA CYS A 24 3.62 -9.21 -9.44
C CYS A 24 3.54 -8.62 -8.02
N LEU A 25 4.68 -8.49 -7.33
CA LEU A 25 4.81 -7.97 -5.98
C LEU A 25 5.54 -6.64 -6.00
N VAL A 26 4.98 -5.64 -5.32
CA VAL A 26 5.58 -4.30 -5.22
C VAL A 26 6.01 -4.10 -3.77
N VAL A 27 7.32 -3.92 -3.57
CA VAL A 27 7.94 -3.67 -2.27
C VAL A 27 7.98 -2.16 -2.04
N ILE A 28 7.49 -1.75 -0.88
CA ILE A 28 7.23 -0.37 -0.53
C ILE A 28 8.00 -0.06 0.75
N ARG A 29 8.77 1.03 0.69
CA ARG A 29 9.45 1.56 1.86
C ARG A 29 8.58 2.66 2.47
N PRO A 30 8.14 2.52 3.73
CA PRO A 30 7.40 3.57 4.39
C PRO A 30 8.31 4.77 4.63
N GLU A 31 7.77 5.97 4.43
CA GLU A 31 8.41 7.24 4.77
C GLU A 31 7.74 7.90 5.98
N CYS A 32 6.70 7.24 6.52
CA CYS A 32 5.97 7.64 7.70
C CYS A 32 6.07 6.56 8.80
N PRO A 33 5.94 6.93 10.09
CA PRO A 33 5.99 5.98 11.20
C PRO A 33 4.73 5.11 11.36
N VAL A 34 3.82 5.15 10.38
CA VAL A 34 2.55 4.40 10.44
C VAL A 34 2.81 2.96 10.03
N VAL A 35 2.30 2.04 10.83
CA VAL A 35 2.32 0.61 10.52
C VAL A 35 0.94 0.20 10.06
N LEU A 36 0.86 -0.32 8.84
CA LEU A 36 -0.36 -0.89 8.29
C LEU A 36 -0.44 -2.38 8.60
N ASP A 37 -1.63 -2.88 8.88
CA ASP A 37 -1.87 -4.32 9.04
C ASP A 37 -2.08 -5.00 7.68
N LEU A 38 -1.97 -6.33 7.65
CA LEU A 38 -2.28 -7.14 6.47
C LEU A 38 -3.73 -6.91 6.00
N GLY A 39 -3.92 -6.80 4.68
CA GLY A 39 -5.20 -6.47 4.07
C GLY A 39 -5.54 -4.98 4.05
N SER A 40 -4.66 -4.11 4.55
CA SER A 40 -4.83 -2.65 4.37
C SER A 40 -4.70 -2.27 2.91
N ILE A 41 -5.54 -1.36 2.42
CA ILE A 41 -5.54 -0.93 1.01
C ILE A 41 -4.68 0.32 0.85
N LEU A 42 -3.78 0.28 -0.13
CA LEU A 42 -3.00 1.43 -0.57
C LEU A 42 -3.63 2.05 -1.80
N PHE A 43 -3.41 3.35 -1.93
CA PHE A 43 -3.96 4.21 -2.97
C PHE A 43 -2.84 4.95 -3.71
N ASN A 44 -3.11 5.34 -4.94
CA ASN A 44 -2.28 6.29 -5.69
C ASN A 44 -2.65 7.75 -5.32
N GLU A 45 -1.94 8.72 -5.92
CA GLU A 45 -2.24 10.15 -5.75
C GLU A 45 -3.63 10.57 -6.26
N SER A 46 -4.21 9.80 -7.18
CA SER A 46 -5.57 10.02 -7.72
C SER A 46 -6.67 9.43 -6.83
N GLY A 47 -6.28 8.68 -5.78
CA GLY A 47 -7.15 8.00 -4.86
C GLY A 47 -7.72 6.67 -5.34
N ASP A 48 -7.18 6.11 -6.42
CA ASP A 48 -7.53 4.76 -6.86
C ASP A 48 -6.73 3.74 -6.06
N ALA A 49 -7.40 2.68 -5.61
CA ALA A 49 -6.77 1.57 -4.93
C ALA A 49 -5.78 0.87 -5.86
N VAL A 50 -4.54 0.76 -5.42
CA VAL A 50 -3.45 0.14 -6.18
C VAL A 50 -3.22 -1.32 -5.80
N GLY A 51 -3.58 -1.69 -4.57
CA GLY A 51 -3.37 -3.02 -4.04
C GLY A 51 -3.58 -3.07 -2.54
N GLU A 52 -3.74 -4.28 -2.02
CA GLU A 52 -3.78 -4.56 -0.59
C GLU A 52 -2.41 -5.00 -0.08
N VAL A 53 -2.10 -4.66 1.17
CA VAL A 53 -0.91 -5.12 1.88
C VAL A 53 -0.99 -6.63 2.05
N PHE A 54 -0.17 -7.33 1.28
CA PHE A 54 -0.07 -8.77 1.27
C PHE A 54 0.89 -9.29 2.33
N ASP A 55 1.98 -8.56 2.57
CA ASP A 55 3.00 -8.95 3.54
C ASP A 55 3.71 -7.74 4.14
N VAL A 56 4.26 -7.90 5.36
CA VAL A 56 5.06 -6.90 6.06
C VAL A 56 6.30 -7.58 6.64
N PHE A 57 7.48 -7.17 6.17
CA PHE A 57 8.74 -7.80 6.55
C PHE A 57 9.85 -6.77 6.79
N GLY A 58 10.88 -7.15 7.55
CA GLY A 58 12.02 -6.29 7.84
C GLY A 58 12.14 -5.95 9.32
N PRO A 59 13.07 -5.06 9.69
CA PRO A 59 13.28 -4.67 11.08
C PRO A 59 12.06 -3.91 11.61
N VAL A 60 11.73 -4.13 12.89
CA VAL A 60 10.55 -3.51 13.55
C VAL A 60 10.57 -1.98 13.46
N LEU A 61 11.75 -1.36 13.43
CA LEU A 61 11.92 0.09 13.31
C LEU A 61 11.70 0.62 11.88
N GLU A 62 11.96 -0.21 10.86
CA GLU A 62 11.88 0.17 9.44
C GLU A 62 11.28 -1.00 8.64
N PRO A 63 9.99 -1.33 8.85
CA PRO A 63 9.35 -2.41 8.13
C PRO A 63 9.23 -2.07 6.64
N ASN A 64 9.23 -3.08 5.79
CA ASN A 64 8.91 -2.98 4.37
C ASN A 64 7.55 -3.63 4.15
N PHE A 65 6.77 -3.03 3.27
CA PHE A 65 5.43 -3.49 2.95
C PHE A 65 5.41 -4.07 1.54
N VAL A 66 4.60 -5.10 1.32
CA VAL A 66 4.40 -5.70 0.01
C VAL A 66 2.95 -5.59 -0.35
N ILE A 67 2.68 -5.06 -1.54
CA ILE A 67 1.37 -5.23 -2.18
C ILE A 67 1.48 -6.24 -3.31
N ARG A 68 0.40 -6.99 -3.50
CA ARG A 68 0.28 -7.93 -4.61
C ARG A 68 -0.62 -7.33 -5.69
N CYS A 69 -0.08 -7.24 -6.89
CA CYS A 69 -0.86 -6.90 -8.08
C CYS A 69 -1.40 -8.16 -8.75
N ASN A 70 -2.55 -8.04 -9.42
CA ASN A 70 -3.19 -9.16 -10.10
C ASN A 70 -2.52 -9.53 -11.42
N SER A 71 -1.79 -8.61 -12.04
CA SER A 71 -1.20 -8.80 -13.37
C SER A 71 0.07 -7.98 -13.53
N LYS A 72 0.92 -8.41 -14.45
CA LYS A 72 2.20 -7.74 -14.72
C LYS A 72 2.02 -6.34 -15.30
N ASP A 73 0.96 -6.13 -16.10
CA ASP A 73 0.55 -4.80 -16.57
C ASP A 73 0.23 -3.82 -15.44
N GLU A 74 -0.32 -4.30 -14.32
CA GLU A 74 -0.54 -3.44 -13.15
C GLU A 74 0.80 -3.11 -12.49
N THR A 75 1.71 -4.08 -12.35
CA THR A 75 3.05 -3.82 -11.79
C THR A 75 3.90 -2.88 -12.64
N ASP A 76 3.73 -2.87 -13.96
CA ASP A 76 4.48 -2.01 -14.90
C ASP A 76 4.19 -0.52 -14.67
N LYS A 77 3.04 -0.20 -14.05
CA LYS A 77 2.69 1.17 -13.64
C LYS A 77 3.52 1.66 -12.44
N PHE A 78 4.12 0.75 -11.68
CA PHE A 78 4.92 1.07 -10.50
C PHE A 78 6.40 1.07 -10.86
N SER A 79 7.01 2.25 -10.79
CA SER A 79 8.45 2.41 -10.89
C SER A 79 9.06 2.71 -9.52
N PRO A 80 10.35 2.40 -9.28
CA PRO A 80 11.04 2.83 -8.07
C PRO A 80 10.88 4.33 -7.85
N GLY A 81 10.46 4.73 -6.65
CA GLY A 81 10.14 6.12 -6.30
C GLY A 81 8.67 6.51 -6.51
N PHE A 82 7.82 5.62 -7.05
CA PHE A 82 6.38 5.88 -7.13
C PHE A 82 5.78 6.03 -5.72
N ARG A 83 5.02 7.10 -5.49
CA ARG A 83 4.47 7.43 -4.18
C ARG A 83 3.12 6.78 -3.95
N LEU A 84 2.96 6.24 -2.75
CA LEU A 84 1.78 5.52 -2.31
C LEU A 84 1.16 6.24 -1.11
N PHE A 85 -0.15 6.13 -1.04
CA PHE A 85 -0.98 6.82 -0.06
C PHE A 85 -1.85 5.81 0.69
N TYR A 86 -2.20 6.13 1.93
CA TYR A 86 -3.12 5.35 2.74
C TYR A 86 -4.24 6.24 3.27
N ALA A 87 -5.42 5.68 3.49
CA ALA A 87 -6.60 6.40 3.97
C ALA A 87 -6.62 6.41 5.51
N GLN A 88 -6.05 7.42 6.15
CA GLN A 88 -5.80 7.43 7.61
C GLN A 88 -7.07 7.30 8.46
N ASN A 89 -8.16 7.95 8.07
CA ASN A 89 -9.39 8.03 8.86
C ASN A 89 -10.42 6.96 8.50
N ASN A 90 -10.12 6.06 7.56
CA ASN A 90 -11.09 5.10 7.07
C ASN A 90 -10.73 3.68 7.53
N LYS A 91 -11.41 3.23 8.58
CA LYS A 91 -11.18 1.90 9.20
C LYS A 91 -11.56 0.73 8.29
N ASP A 92 -12.39 0.98 7.28
CA ASP A 92 -12.73 -0.01 6.26
C ASP A 92 -11.55 -0.32 5.32
N TYR A 93 -10.55 0.58 5.23
CA TYR A 93 -9.40 0.44 4.34
C TYR A 93 -8.05 0.39 5.05
N THR A 94 -7.94 1.00 6.23
CA THR A 94 -6.71 1.04 7.04
C THR A 94 -6.95 0.32 8.35
N ARG A 95 -6.22 -0.78 8.58
CA ARG A 95 -6.18 -1.48 9.87
C ARG A 95 -4.89 -1.14 10.59
N ASP A 96 -5.04 -0.70 11.84
CA ASP A 96 -3.95 -0.43 12.76
C ASP A 96 -3.84 -1.64 13.72
N PRO A 97 -2.70 -2.37 13.74
CA PRO A 97 -2.54 -3.55 14.59
C PRO A 97 -2.38 -3.24 16.09
N PHE A 98 -2.25 -1.96 16.46
CA PHE A 98 -1.97 -1.52 17.83
C PHE A 98 -3.18 -0.86 18.52
N LYS A 99 -4.24 -0.54 17.77
CA LYS A 99 -5.54 -0.07 18.29
C LYS A 99 -6.52 -1.22 18.37
N GLY A 100 -6.45 -1.94 19.49
CA GLY A 100 -7.53 -2.81 19.99
C GLY A 100 -8.73 -2.03 20.51
#